data_AF-A0A8H5BMU7-F1
#
_entry.id   AF-A0A8H5BMU7-F1
#
_cell.length_a   1.000
_cell.length_b   1.000
_cell.length_c   1.000
_cell.angle_alpha   90.00
_cell.angle_beta   90.00
_cell.angle_gamma   90.00
#
_symmetry.space_group_name_H-M   'P 1'
#
loop_
_entity.id
_entity.type
_entity.pdbx_description
1 polymer ?
#
loop_
_entity_poly.entity_id
_entity_poly.type
_entity_poly.pdbx_seq_one_letter_code
_entity_poly.pdbx_strand_id
1 'polypeptide(L)'
;MLFRAALLFRAALLFRAALRPTPARDLPRHGRCPPERGRVIRSAGPDAHSARVPAVAVPAEVVEWVNRNFPKPRVDLDWLQGCYEWVIGLDGVRPNSQELFDTIRTQLLKSSLSESLDPTDGLPQDIGDFNTQVTLCGVPTLVEIISLSEVGSSAFQLDQVRKGREERLRAGGFDEYDEGDEEADLEVEGEGPLPKYPRSMLSFVLSDGTTQFQAMEYKPLPQLSLVQTPLGFKLQLKAVRFICGVANLEPDNVILLGGDSDLNQRKDYHFRQNLRQRMGFPNEPMPEFEGGEGKNNEHGGAGAPGPPAPHHE
;
A
#
# COMPACT_ATOMS: atom_id res chain seq x y z
N MET A 1 16.38 6.40 -20.02
CA MET A 1 17.09 5.10 -20.05
C MET A 1 17.86 4.99 -18.74
N LEU A 2 17.62 4.10 -17.79
CA LEU A 2 16.86 2.86 -17.65
C LEU A 2 16.38 2.85 -16.19
N PHE A 3 15.11 2.54 -15.90
CA PHE A 3 14.70 1.90 -14.65
C PHE A 3 13.34 1.22 -14.91
N ARG A 4 13.42 -0.03 -15.37
CA ARG A 4 12.32 -1.01 -15.38
C ARG A 4 12.87 -2.29 -14.76
N ALA A 5 11.98 -3.03 -14.09
CA ALA A 5 12.16 -4.25 -13.29
C ALA A 5 12.48 -3.96 -11.81
N ALA A 6 11.82 -4.59 -10.82
CA ALA A 6 11.09 -5.86 -10.83
C ALA A 6 9.90 -5.84 -9.84
N LEU A 7 8.79 -6.43 -10.30
CA LEU A 7 7.73 -6.98 -9.48
C LEU A 7 7.87 -8.50 -9.56
N LEU A 8 7.73 -9.23 -8.45
CA LEU A 8 7.24 -10.62 -8.35
C LEU A 8 7.43 -11.10 -6.90
N PHE A 9 6.35 -11.37 -6.16
CA PHE A 9 6.06 -12.70 -5.59
C PHE A 9 4.62 -12.73 -5.06
N ARG A 10 3.96 -13.88 -5.27
CA ARG A 10 2.50 -14.07 -5.28
C ARG A 10 2.02 -14.81 -4.01
N ALA A 11 0.90 -14.33 -3.47
CA ALA A 11 -0.25 -15.01 -2.84
C ALA A 11 -0.12 -16.39 -2.17
N ALA A 12 -0.64 -16.49 -0.93
CA ALA A 12 -1.48 -17.61 -0.45
C ALA A 12 -2.16 -17.35 0.93
N LEU A 13 -3.51 -17.36 0.94
CA LEU A 13 -4.43 -17.96 1.95
C LEU A 13 -4.46 -17.36 3.40
N LEU A 14 -5.57 -17.07 4.09
CA LEU A 14 -6.93 -17.64 4.08
C LEU A 14 -7.98 -16.72 4.76
N PHE A 15 -9.16 -16.72 4.15
CA PHE A 15 -10.47 -16.43 4.75
C PHE A 15 -10.78 -17.36 5.94
N ARG A 16 -11.40 -16.83 7.02
CA ARG A 16 -12.52 -17.55 7.68
C ARG A 16 -13.41 -16.62 8.51
N ALA A 17 -14.67 -16.51 8.08
CA ALA A 17 -15.76 -15.93 8.86
C ALA A 17 -16.64 -17.04 9.48
N ALA A 18 -17.06 -16.78 10.73
CA ALA A 18 -18.36 -17.02 11.38
C ALA A 18 -19.03 -18.43 11.48
N LEU A 19 -19.17 -18.85 12.76
CA LEU A 19 -20.40 -19.22 13.51
C LEU A 19 -21.27 -20.48 13.19
N ARG A 20 -21.25 -21.42 14.16
CA ARG A 20 -22.39 -22.05 14.94
C ARG A 20 -23.19 -23.28 14.37
N PRO A 21 -23.93 -24.07 15.21
CA PRO A 21 -23.57 -25.48 15.54
C PRO A 21 -24.70 -26.57 15.48
N THR A 22 -24.35 -27.81 15.92
CA THR A 22 -25.17 -28.97 16.42
C THR A 22 -25.78 -29.99 15.42
N PRO A 23 -26.19 -31.23 15.84
CA PRO A 23 -25.57 -32.20 16.77
C PRO A 23 -25.59 -33.70 16.30
N ALA A 24 -24.76 -34.51 16.99
CA ALA A 24 -24.90 -35.93 17.41
C ALA A 24 -25.27 -37.08 16.43
N ARG A 25 -24.43 -38.15 16.41
CA ARG A 25 -24.84 -39.56 16.62
C ARG A 25 -23.66 -40.54 16.80
N ASP A 26 -23.97 -41.62 17.53
CA ASP A 26 -23.16 -42.63 18.23
C ASP A 26 -22.38 -43.68 17.39
N LEU A 27 -21.19 -44.08 17.93
CA LEU A 27 -20.58 -45.44 18.17
C LEU A 27 -20.59 -46.57 17.08
N PRO A 28 -19.84 -47.70 17.22
CA PRO A 28 -18.46 -47.94 17.70
C PRO A 28 -17.63 -49.05 16.94
N ARG A 29 -16.36 -49.21 17.36
CA ARG A 29 -15.57 -50.47 17.58
C ARG A 29 -14.78 -51.20 16.47
N HIS A 30 -13.68 -51.80 16.96
CA HIS A 30 -12.71 -52.77 16.41
C HIS A 30 -11.51 -52.14 15.68
N GLY A 31 -10.24 -52.29 16.08
CA GLY A 31 -9.57 -53.25 16.95
C GLY A 31 -8.55 -54.05 16.13
N ARG A 32 -7.25 -53.81 16.34
CA ARG A 32 -6.13 -54.80 16.39
C ARG A 32 -4.75 -54.13 16.20
N CYS A 33 -3.79 -54.71 16.92
CA CYS A 33 -2.34 -54.55 16.94
C CYS A 33 -1.78 -55.99 17.11
N PRO A 34 -0.46 -56.30 17.06
CA PRO A 34 0.62 -56.10 16.07
C PRO A 34 1.13 -57.49 15.54
N PRO A 35 2.36 -57.72 14.98
CA PRO A 35 3.70 -57.61 15.65
C PRO A 35 4.78 -56.89 14.78
N GLU A 36 5.74 -56.14 15.31
CA GLU A 36 7.01 -56.47 15.99
C GLU A 36 8.21 -56.88 15.09
N ARG A 37 9.33 -56.13 15.28
CA ARG A 37 10.78 -56.45 15.11
C ARG A 37 11.56 -55.89 13.91
N GLY A 38 12.50 -55.00 14.24
CA GLY A 38 13.72 -54.69 13.48
C GLY A 38 14.54 -53.62 14.20
N ARG A 39 15.62 -54.02 14.88
CA ARG A 39 16.48 -53.20 15.75
C ARG A 39 17.79 -52.83 15.03
N VAL A 40 18.40 -51.71 15.48
CA VAL A 40 19.81 -51.27 15.31
C VAL A 40 20.07 -50.63 13.93
N ILE A 41 20.60 -49.41 13.78
CA ILE A 41 21.91 -48.91 14.23
C ILE A 41 21.87 -47.37 14.43
N ARG A 42 22.55 -46.93 15.50
CA ARG A 42 22.91 -45.53 15.78
C ARG A 42 23.96 -45.06 14.76
N SER A 43 23.74 -43.90 14.14
CA SER A 43 24.82 -43.05 13.66
C SER A 43 24.43 -41.60 13.91
N ALA A 44 25.11 -41.02 14.90
CA ALA A 44 25.19 -39.58 15.09
C ALA A 44 25.82 -38.95 13.84
N GLY A 45 25.19 -37.88 13.35
CA GLY A 45 25.70 -36.99 12.32
C GLY A 45 25.15 -35.60 12.62
N PRO A 46 25.99 -34.55 12.54
CA PRO A 46 25.87 -33.37 13.37
C PRO A 46 24.67 -32.51 12.96
N ASP A 47 23.97 -32.01 13.97
CA ASP A 47 23.11 -30.85 13.86
C ASP A 47 23.91 -29.72 13.21
N ALA A 48 23.72 -29.55 11.90
CA ALA A 48 24.15 -28.37 11.19
C ALA A 48 23.32 -27.23 11.76
N HIS A 49 23.93 -26.53 12.71
CA HIS A 49 23.52 -25.23 13.19
C HIS A 49 22.97 -24.42 12.00
N SER A 50 21.65 -24.24 11.99
CA SER A 50 21.07 -22.99 11.52
C SER A 50 21.73 -21.92 12.37
N ALA A 51 22.86 -21.41 11.88
CA ALA A 51 23.53 -20.28 12.46
C ALA A 51 22.56 -19.11 12.27
N ARG A 52 21.71 -18.88 13.29
CA ARG A 52 21.07 -17.58 13.47
C ARG A 52 22.20 -16.58 13.41
N VAL A 53 22.26 -15.82 12.31
CA VAL A 53 23.01 -14.57 12.27
C VAL A 53 22.62 -13.82 13.54
N PRO A 54 23.58 -13.37 14.38
CA PRO A 54 23.23 -12.62 15.57
C PRO A 54 22.37 -11.43 15.13
N ALA A 55 21.13 -11.39 15.63
CA ALA A 55 20.18 -10.33 15.29
C ALA A 55 20.86 -8.98 15.53
N VAL A 56 21.02 -8.20 14.46
CA VAL A 56 21.66 -6.90 14.56
C VAL A 56 20.61 -5.96 15.12
N ALA A 57 20.69 -5.70 16.42
CA ALA A 57 19.76 -4.78 17.06
C ALA A 57 19.81 -3.40 16.37
N VAL A 58 18.64 -2.85 16.08
CA VAL A 58 18.53 -1.52 15.47
C VAL A 58 19.17 -0.49 16.41
N PRO A 59 20.16 0.30 15.95
CA PRO A 59 20.77 1.34 16.77
C PRO A 59 19.74 2.36 17.26
N ALA A 60 19.90 2.84 18.49
CA ALA A 60 18.99 3.82 19.09
C ALA A 60 18.86 5.10 18.25
N GLU A 61 19.93 5.50 17.57
CA GLU A 61 19.97 6.65 16.67
C GLU A 61 19.00 6.50 15.48
N VAL A 62 18.82 5.28 14.96
CA VAL A 62 17.87 4.98 13.88
C VAL A 62 16.44 5.08 14.39
N VAL A 63 16.16 4.50 15.56
CA VAL A 63 14.84 4.57 16.20
C VAL A 63 14.46 6.02 16.52
N GLU A 64 15.38 6.80 17.08
CA GLU A 64 15.15 8.22 17.38
C GLU A 64 14.93 9.04 16.11
N TRP A 65 15.72 8.79 15.06
CA TRP A 65 15.55 9.47 13.78
C TRP A 65 14.18 9.17 13.17
N VAL A 66 13.73 7.91 13.18
CA VAL A 66 12.42 7.52 12.66
C VAL A 66 11.30 8.18 13.46
N ASN A 67 11.32 8.09 14.80
CA ASN A 67 10.31 8.70 15.66
C ASN A 67 10.26 10.23 15.56
N ARG A 68 11.38 10.88 15.24
CA ARG A 68 11.40 12.34 15.03
C ARG A 68 10.78 12.73 13.68
N ASN A 69 10.98 11.93 12.64
CA ASN A 69 10.49 12.25 11.29
C ASN A 69 9.06 11.72 11.04
N PHE A 70 8.68 10.62 11.67
CA PHE A 70 7.40 9.93 11.57
C PHE A 70 6.88 9.64 12.99
N PRO A 71 6.39 10.68 13.69
CA PRO A 71 6.14 10.59 15.13
C PRO A 71 4.87 9.83 15.50
N LYS A 72 3.92 9.71 14.57
CA LYS A 72 2.66 9.02 14.79
C LYS A 72 2.07 8.51 13.47
N PRO A 73 1.54 7.27 13.40
CA PRO A 73 1.81 6.17 14.32
C PRO A 73 3.32 5.86 14.37
N ARG A 74 3.77 5.22 15.44
CA ARG A 74 5.14 4.69 15.51
C ARG A 74 5.36 3.66 14.42
N VAL A 75 6.59 3.63 13.89
CA VAL A 75 7.03 2.56 12.99
C VAL A 75 7.17 1.28 13.81
N ASP A 76 6.65 0.18 13.26
CA ASP A 76 6.75 -1.14 13.86
C ASP A 76 8.23 -1.56 14.00
N LEU A 77 8.59 -2.08 15.16
CA LEU A 77 10.00 -2.39 15.46
C LEU A 77 10.51 -3.61 14.70
N ASP A 78 9.64 -4.60 14.44
CA ASP A 78 10.02 -5.79 13.70
C ASP A 78 10.22 -5.45 12.22
N TRP A 79 9.33 -4.62 11.66
CA TRP A 79 9.48 -4.05 10.32
C TRP A 79 10.76 -3.21 10.20
N LEU A 80 11.02 -2.33 11.18
CA LEU A 80 12.22 -1.47 11.17
C LEU A 80 13.50 -2.31 11.29
N GLN A 81 13.49 -3.37 12.09
CA GLN A 81 14.61 -4.29 12.21
C GLN A 81 14.89 -5.00 10.89
N GLY A 82 13.86 -5.58 10.25
CA GLY A 82 14.00 -6.22 8.95
C GLY A 82 14.50 -5.26 7.87
N CYS A 83 13.99 -4.03 7.86
CA CYS A 83 14.45 -2.98 6.96
C CYS A 83 15.93 -2.63 7.23
N TYR A 84 16.30 -2.42 8.49
CA TYR A 84 17.67 -2.07 8.88
C TYR A 84 18.67 -3.17 8.51
N GLU A 85 18.38 -4.43 8.84
CA GLU A 85 19.23 -5.58 8.53
C GLU A 85 19.42 -5.74 7.01
N TRP A 86 18.36 -5.51 6.22
CA TRP A 86 18.45 -5.52 4.77
C TRP A 86 19.33 -4.39 4.24
N VAL A 87 19.12 -3.15 4.71
CA VAL A 87 19.91 -2.00 4.23
C VAL A 87 21.39 -2.15 4.61
N ILE A 88 21.71 -2.62 5.81
CA ILE A 88 23.10 -2.80 6.24
C ILE A 88 23.80 -3.96 5.52
N GLY A 89 23.02 -4.90 4.99
CA GLY A 89 23.51 -5.98 4.12
C GLY A 89 23.81 -5.54 2.69
N LEU A 90 23.44 -4.31 2.29
CA LEU A 90 23.77 -3.76 0.98
C LEU A 90 25.24 -3.34 0.94
N ASP A 91 25.94 -3.75 -0.13
CA ASP A 91 27.34 -3.38 -0.35
C ASP A 91 27.51 -1.86 -0.38
N GLY A 92 28.36 -1.34 0.50
CA GLY A 92 28.75 0.08 0.53
C GLY A 92 27.99 0.96 1.53
N VAL A 93 26.86 0.50 2.08
CA VAL A 93 26.11 1.29 3.07
C VAL A 93 26.76 1.17 4.44
N ARG A 94 27.17 2.31 5.00
CA ARG A 94 27.76 2.34 6.35
C ARG A 94 26.68 2.46 7.43
N PRO A 95 26.87 1.84 8.61
CA PRO A 95 26.06 2.15 9.78
C PRO A 95 26.06 3.65 10.07
N ASN A 96 24.88 4.20 10.38
CA ASN A 96 24.69 5.62 10.69
C ASN A 96 25.08 6.61 9.57
N SER A 97 25.00 6.16 8.31
CA SER A 97 25.17 7.04 7.14
C SER A 97 23.86 7.72 6.76
N GLN A 98 23.95 8.84 6.03
CA GLN A 98 22.76 9.47 5.48
C GLN A 98 22.06 8.58 4.43
N GLU A 99 22.83 7.78 3.69
CA GLU A 99 22.31 6.79 2.75
C GLU A 99 21.41 5.75 3.43
N LEU A 100 21.78 5.30 4.64
CA LEU A 100 20.94 4.42 5.46
C LEU A 100 19.59 5.10 5.78
N PHE A 101 19.61 6.33 6.30
CA PHE A 101 18.39 7.05 6.66
C PHE A 101 17.49 7.33 5.45
N ASP A 102 18.07 7.72 4.31
CA ASP A 102 17.34 7.96 3.07
C ASP A 102 16.75 6.67 2.50
N THR A 103 17.44 5.54 2.63
CA THR A 103 16.95 4.24 2.20
C THR A 103 15.79 3.78 3.09
N ILE A 104 15.93 3.86 4.42
CA ILE A 104 14.84 3.55 5.36
C ILE A 104 13.63 4.44 5.09
N ARG A 105 13.84 5.75 4.89
CA ARG A 105 12.79 6.70 4.50
C ARG A 105 12.06 6.21 3.24
N THR A 106 12.82 5.89 2.21
CA THR A 106 12.28 5.44 0.92
C THR A 106 11.50 4.15 1.05
N GLN A 107 11.99 3.18 1.82
CA GLN A 107 11.29 1.92 2.07
C GLN A 107 9.98 2.16 2.82
N LEU A 108 9.97 3.01 3.84
CA LEU A 108 8.73 3.34 4.57
C LEU A 108 7.71 4.02 3.65
N LEU A 109 8.15 4.99 2.84
CA LEU A 109 7.27 5.68 1.90
C LEU A 109 6.73 4.77 0.79
N LYS A 110 7.42 3.65 0.50
CA LYS A 110 7.00 2.66 -0.49
C LYS A 110 6.18 1.50 0.07
N SER A 111 6.28 1.25 1.37
CA SER A 111 5.54 0.19 2.05
C SER A 111 4.08 0.56 2.30
N SER A 112 3.22 -0.43 2.54
CA SER A 112 1.89 -0.17 3.11
C SER A 112 2.02 0.19 4.60
N LEU A 113 1.23 1.16 5.06
CA LEU A 113 1.26 1.56 6.48
C LEU A 113 0.73 0.47 7.41
N SER A 114 -0.15 -0.42 6.93
CA SER A 114 -0.66 -1.54 7.74
C SER A 114 0.39 -2.60 8.06
N GLU A 115 1.50 -2.62 7.32
CA GLU A 115 2.61 -3.56 7.49
C GLU A 115 3.82 -2.94 8.18
N SER A 116 3.95 -1.61 8.13
CA SER A 116 5.14 -0.89 8.57
C SER A 116 4.95 -0.09 9.86
N LEU A 117 3.71 0.13 10.29
CA LEU A 117 3.39 0.91 11.48
C LEU A 117 2.77 0.06 12.59
N ASP A 118 3.00 0.50 13.83
CA ASP A 118 2.40 -0.09 15.02
C ASP A 118 0.86 0.15 15.01
N PRO A 119 0.04 -0.92 15.00
CA PRO A 119 -1.41 -0.79 14.92
C PRO A 119 -2.06 -0.19 16.19
N THR A 120 -1.29 -0.03 17.27
CA THR A 120 -1.78 0.49 18.55
C THR A 120 -1.61 1.99 18.73
N ASP A 121 -0.80 2.66 17.90
CA ASP A 121 -0.44 4.09 18.05
C ASP A 121 -1.08 5.00 16.96
N GLY A 122 -2.28 4.61 16.51
CA GLY A 122 -3.01 5.29 15.44
C GLY A 122 -3.92 6.44 15.86
N LEU A 123 -4.76 6.82 14.91
CA LEU A 123 -5.96 7.61 15.08
C LEU A 123 -7.05 6.77 15.78
N PRO A 124 -7.93 7.42 16.56
CA PRO A 124 -9.09 6.75 17.14
C PRO A 124 -9.93 6.04 16.07
N GLN A 125 -10.44 4.85 16.35
CA GLN A 125 -11.21 4.05 15.39
C GLN A 125 -12.53 4.74 14.97
N ASP A 126 -13.07 5.61 15.81
CA ASP A 126 -14.29 6.40 15.60
C ASP A 126 -14.03 7.76 14.93
N ILE A 127 -12.80 8.04 14.50
CA ILE A 127 -12.45 9.34 13.89
C ILE A 127 -13.26 9.62 12.61
N GLY A 128 -13.70 8.56 11.91
CA GLY A 128 -14.51 8.62 10.70
C GLY A 128 -16.03 8.67 10.94
N ASP A 129 -16.49 8.65 12.20
CA ASP A 129 -17.92 8.61 12.50
C ASP A 129 -18.62 9.94 12.18
N PHE A 130 -19.87 9.87 11.73
CA PHE A 130 -20.67 11.05 11.37
C PHE A 130 -20.85 12.05 12.52
N ASN A 131 -20.76 11.59 13.77
CA ASN A 131 -20.87 12.47 14.95
C ASN A 131 -19.54 13.12 15.33
N THR A 132 -18.44 12.73 14.69
CA THR A 132 -17.11 13.21 15.04
C THR A 132 -16.91 14.64 14.54
N GLN A 133 -16.66 15.54 15.49
CA GLN A 133 -16.29 16.92 15.24
C GLN A 133 -15.11 17.31 16.16
N VAL A 134 -13.90 17.16 15.64
CA VAL A 134 -12.66 17.33 16.41
C VAL A 134 -11.59 17.98 15.53
N THR A 135 -10.57 18.56 16.15
CA THR A 135 -9.34 18.96 15.44
C THR A 135 -8.21 18.11 15.97
N LEU A 136 -7.44 17.47 15.09
CA LEU A 136 -6.27 16.69 15.51
C LEU A 136 -5.27 17.61 16.21
N CYS A 137 -5.01 17.38 17.49
CA CYS A 137 -4.02 18.12 18.24
C CYS A 137 -2.77 17.26 18.47
N GLY A 138 -1.59 17.89 18.53
CA GLY A 138 -0.34 17.23 18.88
C GLY A 138 0.62 17.04 17.70
N VAL A 139 1.31 15.91 17.69
CA VAL A 139 2.32 15.59 16.68
C VAL A 139 1.69 15.24 15.33
N PRO A 140 2.38 15.47 14.21
CA PRO A 140 1.88 15.12 12.88
C PRO A 140 1.57 13.63 12.76
N THR A 141 0.44 13.28 12.14
CA THR A 141 0.04 11.88 11.91
C THR A 141 0.29 11.48 10.47
N LEU A 142 1.10 10.45 10.25
CA LEU A 142 1.39 9.83 8.97
C LEU A 142 0.18 9.01 8.51
N VAL A 143 -0.24 9.26 7.28
CA VAL A 143 -1.32 8.53 6.62
C VAL A 143 -0.95 8.28 5.15
N GLU A 144 -1.66 7.35 4.52
CA GLU A 144 -1.53 7.01 3.11
C GLU A 144 -2.85 7.14 2.36
N ILE A 145 -2.78 7.49 1.07
CA ILE A 145 -3.95 7.56 0.18
C ILE A 145 -4.34 6.14 -0.25
N ILE A 146 -5.48 5.65 0.23
CA ILE A 146 -6.06 4.36 -0.16
C ILE A 146 -6.91 4.49 -1.43
N SER A 147 -7.66 5.59 -1.54
CA SER A 147 -8.49 5.88 -2.69
C SER A 147 -8.51 7.37 -2.97
N LEU A 148 -8.65 7.73 -4.24
CA LEU A 148 -8.64 9.10 -4.73
C LEU A 148 -9.74 9.25 -5.79
N SER A 149 -10.55 10.30 -5.68
CA SER A 149 -11.62 10.62 -6.63
C SER A 149 -11.84 12.13 -6.70
N GLU A 150 -12.59 12.58 -7.70
CA GLU A 150 -13.05 13.96 -7.83
C GLU A 150 -14.56 14.00 -7.63
N VAL A 151 -15.03 14.90 -6.75
CA VAL A 151 -16.44 14.94 -6.31
C VAL A 151 -17.17 16.21 -6.71
N GLY A 152 -16.49 17.23 -7.25
CA GLY A 152 -17.14 18.42 -7.81
C GLY A 152 -17.75 18.19 -9.20
N SER A 153 -17.39 17.10 -9.88
CA SER A 153 -17.89 16.68 -11.19
C SER A 153 -18.68 15.38 -11.09
N SER A 154 -19.62 15.21 -12.02
CA SER A 154 -20.44 13.99 -12.05
C SER A 154 -19.62 12.75 -12.38
N ALA A 155 -19.98 11.60 -11.79
CA ALA A 155 -19.31 10.34 -12.08
C ALA A 155 -19.40 9.93 -13.56
N PHE A 156 -20.50 10.31 -14.23
CA PHE A 156 -20.68 10.10 -15.65
C PHE A 156 -19.65 10.89 -16.47
N GLN A 157 -19.48 12.18 -16.20
CA GLN A 157 -18.49 13.02 -16.90
C GLN A 157 -17.06 12.51 -16.69
N LEU A 158 -16.72 12.12 -15.46
CA LEU A 158 -15.41 11.53 -15.15
C LEU A 158 -15.18 10.21 -15.91
N ASP A 159 -16.20 9.37 -16.06
CA ASP A 159 -16.07 8.12 -16.83
C ASP A 159 -15.92 8.37 -18.34
N GLN A 160 -16.55 9.42 -18.89
CA GLN A 160 -16.32 9.82 -20.30
C GLN A 160 -14.87 10.25 -20.52
N VAL A 161 -14.32 11.10 -19.64
CA VAL A 161 -12.91 11.49 -19.70
C VAL A 161 -12.00 10.27 -19.57
N ARG A 162 -12.29 9.37 -18.62
CA ARG A 162 -11.51 8.14 -18.42
C ARG A 162 -11.48 7.26 -19.68
N LYS A 163 -12.63 7.05 -20.33
CA LYS A 163 -12.73 6.29 -21.58
C LYS A 163 -11.96 6.95 -22.72
N GLY A 164 -12.10 8.27 -22.89
CA GLY A 164 -11.34 9.03 -23.87
C GLY A 164 -9.82 8.96 -23.66
N ARG A 165 -9.34 9.02 -22.40
CA ARG A 165 -7.92 8.78 -22.08
C ARG A 165 -7.50 7.36 -22.47
N GLU A 166 -8.28 6.35 -22.09
CA GLU A 166 -7.99 4.93 -22.37
C GLU A 166 -7.89 4.65 -23.88
N GLU A 167 -8.78 5.24 -24.68
CA GLU A 167 -8.78 5.12 -26.14
C GLU A 167 -7.53 5.75 -26.77
N ARG A 168 -7.15 6.95 -26.34
CA ARG A 168 -5.93 7.64 -26.83
C ARG A 168 -4.66 6.94 -26.41
N LEU A 169 -4.58 6.43 -25.18
CA LEU A 169 -3.44 5.62 -24.73
C LEU A 169 -3.31 4.34 -25.54
N ARG A 170 -4.43 3.71 -25.92
CA ARG A 170 -4.44 2.53 -26.80
C ARG A 170 -3.99 2.86 -28.22
N ALA A 171 -4.29 4.06 -28.73
CA ALA A 171 -3.80 4.52 -30.03
C ALA A 171 -2.26 4.76 -30.03
N GLY A 172 -1.68 4.97 -28.85
CA GLY A 172 -0.23 5.12 -28.65
C GLY A 172 0.26 6.56 -28.82
N GLY A 173 1.51 6.81 -28.45
CA GLY A 173 2.15 8.13 -28.62
C GLY A 173 1.96 9.12 -27.48
N PHE A 174 1.27 8.72 -26.40
CA PHE A 174 1.06 9.55 -25.21
C PHE A 174 1.67 8.93 -23.95
N ASP A 175 2.20 9.77 -23.06
CA ASP A 175 2.51 9.40 -21.69
C ASP A 175 1.22 9.47 -20.86
N GLU A 176 0.89 8.40 -20.14
CA GLU A 176 -0.31 8.27 -19.31
C GLU A 176 -0.45 9.40 -18.28
N TYR A 177 0.70 9.91 -17.80
CA TYR A 177 0.77 10.95 -16.78
C TYR A 177 0.82 12.37 -17.34
N ASP A 178 0.91 12.51 -18.66
CA ASP A 178 0.81 13.80 -19.30
C ASP A 178 -0.66 14.23 -19.34
N GLU A 179 -0.92 15.45 -18.86
CA GLU A 179 -2.25 16.06 -18.91
C GLU A 179 -2.41 16.95 -20.14
N GLY A 180 -1.34 17.15 -20.94
CA GLY A 180 -1.32 18.07 -22.09
C GLY A 180 -1.59 19.52 -21.67
N ASP A 181 -1.38 20.48 -22.56
CA ASP A 181 -1.78 21.88 -22.30
C ASP A 181 -3.07 22.27 -23.02
N GLU A 182 -3.40 21.55 -24.09
CA GLU A 182 -4.53 21.81 -24.98
C GLU A 182 -5.82 21.12 -24.52
N GLU A 183 -6.96 21.75 -24.81
CA GLU A 183 -8.27 21.18 -24.51
C GLU A 183 -8.58 20.08 -25.51
N ALA A 184 -8.94 18.91 -24.96
CA ALA A 184 -9.26 17.73 -25.73
C ALA A 184 -10.71 17.78 -26.23
N ASP A 185 -10.91 17.64 -27.54
CA ASP A 185 -12.24 17.34 -28.08
C ASP A 185 -12.57 15.86 -27.82
N LEU A 186 -13.54 15.58 -26.96
CA LEU A 186 -13.96 14.21 -26.64
C LEU A 186 -14.82 13.58 -27.75
N GLU A 187 -15.29 14.36 -28.73
CA GLU A 187 -16.13 13.87 -29.83
C GLU A 187 -15.28 13.24 -30.97
N VAL A 188 -13.99 13.56 -31.03
CA VAL A 188 -13.06 13.00 -32.03
C VAL A 188 -12.32 11.80 -31.44
N GLU A 189 -12.72 10.61 -31.88
CA GLU A 189 -12.14 9.33 -31.44
C GLU A 189 -10.65 9.21 -31.80
N GLY A 190 -9.81 8.92 -30.80
CA GLY A 190 -8.41 8.56 -31.01
C GLY A 190 -7.46 9.69 -31.42
N GLU A 191 -7.94 10.91 -31.66
CA GLU A 191 -7.11 12.07 -32.01
C GLU A 191 -7.11 13.15 -30.91
N GLY A 192 -6.07 13.99 -30.89
CA GLY A 192 -5.94 15.11 -29.94
C GLY A 192 -5.18 14.77 -28.65
N PRO A 193 -4.92 15.78 -27.79
CA PRO A 193 -4.20 15.62 -26.52
C PRO A 193 -4.96 14.72 -25.53
N LEU A 194 -4.31 14.18 -24.49
CA LEU A 194 -5.04 13.43 -23.45
C LEU A 194 -6.06 14.33 -22.73
N PRO A 195 -7.33 13.91 -22.60
CA PRO A 195 -8.33 14.76 -21.96
C PRO A 195 -8.05 14.90 -20.46
N LYS A 196 -8.13 16.14 -19.99
CA LYS A 196 -7.94 16.49 -18.59
C LYS A 196 -9.17 16.11 -17.78
N TYR A 197 -8.96 15.56 -16.59
CA TYR A 197 -10.06 15.44 -15.65
C TYR A 197 -10.48 16.83 -15.16
N PRO A 198 -11.79 17.14 -15.12
CA PRO A 198 -12.26 18.36 -14.50
C PRO A 198 -11.80 18.38 -13.03
N ARG A 199 -11.28 19.53 -12.57
CA ARG A 199 -10.76 19.67 -11.21
C ARG A 199 -11.56 20.70 -10.44
N SER A 200 -12.31 20.24 -9.45
CA SER A 200 -12.97 21.12 -8.48
C SER A 200 -12.60 20.74 -7.04
N MET A 201 -12.86 19.50 -6.62
CA MET A 201 -12.59 19.05 -5.25
C MET A 201 -12.21 17.58 -5.23
N LEU A 202 -10.99 17.27 -4.77
CA LEU A 202 -10.60 15.89 -4.50
C LEU A 202 -11.23 15.36 -3.22
N SER A 203 -11.63 14.09 -3.29
CA SER A 203 -12.04 13.27 -2.17
C SER A 203 -11.07 12.11 -2.05
N PHE A 204 -10.70 11.80 -0.81
CA PHE A 204 -9.71 10.79 -0.48
C PHE A 204 -10.29 9.81 0.54
N VAL A 205 -9.88 8.55 0.44
CA VAL A 205 -9.87 7.64 1.59
C VAL A 205 -8.44 7.57 2.09
N LEU A 206 -8.22 7.96 3.33
CA LEU A 206 -6.91 7.93 3.97
C LEU A 206 -6.85 6.82 5.01
N SER A 207 -5.66 6.28 5.26
CA SER A 207 -5.40 5.28 6.29
C SER A 207 -4.12 5.61 7.05
N ASP A 208 -4.12 5.46 8.37
CA ASP A 208 -2.88 5.45 9.17
C ASP A 208 -2.26 4.04 9.27
N GLY A 209 -2.75 3.07 8.50
CA GLY A 209 -2.37 1.66 8.57
C GLY A 209 -3.37 0.79 9.34
N THR A 210 -4.19 1.38 10.21
CA THR A 210 -5.21 0.65 10.99
C THR A 210 -6.61 1.22 10.76
N THR A 211 -6.76 2.53 10.89
CA THR A 211 -8.03 3.24 10.79
C THR A 211 -8.12 3.95 9.44
N GLN A 212 -9.20 3.69 8.70
CA GLN A 212 -9.51 4.40 7.45
C GLN A 212 -10.59 5.45 7.67
N PHE A 213 -10.46 6.59 7.01
CA PHE A 213 -11.43 7.69 7.10
C PHE A 213 -11.51 8.48 5.80
N GLN A 214 -12.62 9.21 5.63
CA GLN A 214 -12.83 10.07 4.48
C GLN A 214 -12.14 11.42 4.70
N ALA A 215 -11.54 11.95 3.63
CA ALA A 215 -11.00 13.30 3.62
C ALA A 215 -11.40 14.02 2.34
N MET A 216 -11.44 15.34 2.39
CA MET A 216 -11.71 16.17 1.23
C MET A 216 -10.77 17.37 1.18
N GLU A 217 -10.45 17.78 -0.04
CA GLU A 217 -9.75 19.00 -0.34
C GLU A 217 -10.64 20.21 0.00
N TYR A 218 -10.50 20.75 1.21
CA TYR A 218 -11.25 21.92 1.65
C TYR A 218 -10.65 23.21 1.09
N LYS A 219 -9.32 23.26 0.95
CA LYS A 219 -8.61 24.25 0.12
C LYS A 219 -7.75 23.55 -0.93
N PRO A 220 -7.53 24.17 -2.10
CA PRO A 220 -6.77 23.55 -3.19
C PRO A 220 -5.37 23.06 -2.77
N LEU A 221 -5.07 21.80 -3.12
CA LEU A 221 -3.78 21.12 -3.00
C LEU A 221 -3.27 20.85 -4.43
N PRO A 222 -2.68 21.85 -5.11
CA PRO A 222 -2.34 21.78 -6.53
C PRO A 222 -1.28 20.72 -6.86
N GLN A 223 -0.53 20.23 -5.86
CA GLN A 223 0.44 19.16 -6.02
C GLN A 223 -0.21 17.76 -6.11
N LEU A 224 -1.52 17.66 -5.85
CA LEU A 224 -2.28 16.42 -5.94
C LEU A 224 -3.22 16.46 -7.14
N SER A 225 -3.20 15.43 -7.99
CA SER A 225 -4.07 15.29 -9.16
C SER A 225 -4.56 13.85 -9.33
N LEU A 226 -5.73 13.66 -9.96
CA LEU A 226 -6.26 12.32 -10.25
C LEU A 226 -5.28 11.50 -11.09
N VAL A 227 -4.56 12.13 -12.00
CA VAL A 227 -3.65 11.45 -12.93
C VAL A 227 -2.31 11.16 -12.25
N GLN A 228 -1.70 12.17 -11.64
CA GLN A 228 -0.31 12.09 -11.19
C GLN A 228 -0.16 11.50 -9.79
N THR A 229 -1.14 11.66 -8.90
CA THR A 229 -1.01 11.17 -7.52
C THR A 229 -1.20 9.66 -7.47
N PRO A 230 -0.20 8.87 -7.04
CA PRO A 230 -0.33 7.43 -6.91
C PRO A 230 -1.15 7.05 -5.66
N LEU A 231 -1.67 5.81 -5.64
CA LEU A 231 -2.19 5.24 -4.39
C LEU A 231 -1.02 4.76 -3.50
N GLY A 232 -1.22 4.82 -2.19
CA GLY A 232 -0.16 4.66 -1.19
C GLY A 232 0.71 5.90 -0.97
N PHE A 233 0.41 7.01 -1.66
CA PHE A 233 1.11 8.28 -1.45
C PHE A 233 0.97 8.71 0.02
N LYS A 234 2.09 9.06 0.65
CA LYS A 234 2.16 9.38 2.07
C LYS A 234 2.04 10.88 2.32
N LEU A 235 1.34 11.21 3.40
CA LEU A 235 1.16 12.57 3.89
C LEU A 235 1.17 12.61 5.41
N GLN A 236 1.56 13.74 5.98
CA GLN A 236 1.42 14.03 7.40
C GLN A 236 0.34 15.06 7.65
N LEU A 237 -0.61 14.71 8.51
CA LEU A 237 -1.70 15.55 8.95
C LEU A 237 -1.31 16.33 10.21
N LYS A 238 -1.53 17.65 10.20
CA LYS A 238 -1.25 18.57 11.30
C LYS A 238 -2.44 19.45 11.59
N ALA A 239 -3.00 19.46 12.80
CA ALA A 239 -4.12 20.37 13.12
C ALA A 239 -5.32 20.24 12.16
N VAL A 240 -5.54 19.06 11.58
CA VAL A 240 -6.63 18.81 10.63
C VAL A 240 -7.95 18.76 11.37
N ARG A 241 -8.96 19.46 10.83
CA ARG A 241 -10.31 19.45 11.36
C ARG A 241 -11.12 18.32 10.74
N PHE A 242 -11.77 17.55 11.59
CA PHE A 242 -12.78 16.56 11.24
C PHE A 242 -14.16 17.18 11.47
N ILE A 243 -15.01 17.14 10.45
CA ILE A 243 -16.41 17.57 10.53
C ILE A 243 -17.25 16.43 9.97
N CYS A 244 -18.17 15.91 10.78
CA CYS A 244 -18.98 14.75 10.45
C CYS A 244 -18.16 13.54 9.99
N GLY A 245 -17.02 13.29 10.65
CA GLY A 245 -16.11 12.19 10.31
C GLY A 245 -15.28 12.39 9.04
N VAL A 246 -15.38 13.56 8.39
CA VAL A 246 -14.60 13.90 7.18
C VAL A 246 -13.49 14.87 7.55
N ALA A 247 -12.25 14.52 7.19
CA ALA A 247 -11.08 15.37 7.36
C ALA A 247 -11.01 16.46 6.29
N ASN A 248 -10.90 17.72 6.72
CA ASN A 248 -10.80 18.89 5.83
C ASN A 248 -9.33 19.24 5.58
N LEU A 249 -8.83 18.88 4.41
CA LEU A 249 -7.43 19.09 4.04
C LEU A 249 -7.22 20.49 3.45
N GLU A 250 -6.13 21.13 3.87
CA GLU A 250 -5.68 22.44 3.43
C GLU A 250 -4.14 22.45 3.33
N PRO A 251 -3.53 23.33 2.51
CA PRO A 251 -2.08 23.44 2.41
C PRO A 251 -1.36 23.60 3.76
N ASP A 252 -1.99 24.31 4.71
CA ASP A 252 -1.40 24.59 6.02
C ASP A 252 -1.40 23.37 6.96
N ASN A 253 -2.27 22.39 6.70
CA ASN A 253 -2.53 21.26 7.61
C ASN A 253 -2.04 19.90 7.05
N VAL A 254 -1.42 19.90 5.87
CA VAL A 254 -0.85 18.71 5.22
C VAL A 254 0.61 18.93 4.85
N ILE A 255 1.48 17.96 5.16
CA ILE A 255 2.79 17.83 4.51
C ILE A 255 2.74 16.66 3.54
N LEU A 256 3.09 16.90 2.29
CA LEU A 256 3.20 15.87 1.27
C LEU A 256 4.57 15.21 1.35
N LEU A 257 4.62 13.89 1.51
CA LEU A 257 5.87 13.14 1.65
C LEU A 257 6.25 12.35 0.40
N GLY A 258 5.27 11.99 -0.44
CA GLY A 258 5.51 11.21 -1.65
C GLY A 258 5.36 9.71 -1.44
N GLY A 259 6.01 8.95 -2.33
CA GLY A 259 5.92 7.50 -2.35
C GLY A 259 4.64 6.98 -3.01
N ASP A 260 4.59 5.66 -3.11
CA ASP A 260 3.51 4.87 -3.68
C ASP A 260 3.57 3.48 -3.05
N SER A 261 2.48 2.73 -3.05
CA SER A 261 2.49 1.34 -2.57
C SER A 261 1.92 0.42 -3.64
N ASP A 262 1.86 -0.88 -3.35
CA ASP A 262 1.22 -1.86 -4.21
C ASP A 262 -0.25 -1.54 -4.55
N LEU A 263 -0.90 -0.67 -3.75
CA LEU A 263 -2.23 -0.12 -4.07
C LEU A 263 -2.25 0.59 -5.43
N ASN A 264 -1.15 1.23 -5.83
CA ASN A 264 -1.07 1.99 -7.06
C ASN A 264 -1.29 1.12 -8.30
N GLN A 265 -0.90 -0.16 -8.25
CA GLN A 265 -1.11 -1.12 -9.33
C GLN A 265 -2.61 -1.33 -9.67
N ARG A 266 -3.50 -0.98 -8.74
CA ARG A 266 -4.95 -1.10 -8.87
C ARG A 266 -5.66 0.25 -8.90
N LYS A 267 -4.93 1.34 -9.10
CA LYS A 267 -5.48 2.71 -9.10
C LYS A 267 -6.66 2.86 -10.05
N ASP A 268 -6.51 2.44 -11.31
CA ASP A 268 -7.56 2.53 -12.32
C ASP A 268 -8.78 1.68 -11.99
N TYR A 269 -8.55 0.49 -11.44
CA TYR A 269 -9.63 -0.38 -10.98
C TYR A 269 -10.44 0.32 -9.88
N HIS A 270 -9.78 0.83 -8.85
CA HIS A 270 -10.44 1.50 -7.73
C HIS A 270 -11.17 2.77 -8.17
N PHE A 271 -10.55 3.58 -9.03
CA PHE A 271 -11.18 4.76 -9.60
C PHE A 271 -12.44 4.40 -10.39
N ARG A 272 -12.35 3.42 -11.30
CA ARG A 272 -13.49 2.93 -12.09
C ARG A 272 -14.60 2.35 -11.22
N GLN A 273 -14.28 1.57 -10.18
CA GLN A 273 -15.28 1.08 -9.23
C GLN A 273 -15.99 2.22 -8.50
N ASN A 274 -15.27 3.26 -8.07
CA ASN A 274 -15.86 4.44 -7.42
C ASN A 274 -16.87 5.14 -8.35
N LEU A 275 -16.52 5.33 -9.61
CA LEU A 275 -17.43 5.93 -10.59
C LEU A 275 -18.68 5.08 -10.82
N ARG A 276 -18.50 3.75 -10.97
CA ARG A 276 -19.62 2.80 -11.13
C ARG A 276 -20.59 2.84 -9.96
N GLN A 277 -20.09 2.83 -8.74
CA GLN A 277 -20.90 2.91 -7.52
C GLN A 277 -21.71 4.21 -7.47
N ARG A 278 -21.09 5.35 -7.80
CA ARG A 278 -21.76 6.66 -7.87
C ARG A 278 -22.85 6.73 -8.94
N MET A 279 -22.73 5.92 -10.00
CA MET A 279 -23.75 5.77 -11.04
C MET A 279 -24.79 4.67 -10.74
N GLY A 280 -24.71 3.99 -9.60
CA GLY A 280 -25.63 2.91 -9.22
C GLY A 280 -25.40 1.59 -9.94
N PHE A 281 -24.24 1.40 -10.59
CA PHE A 281 -23.87 0.14 -11.22
C PHE A 281 -23.27 -0.83 -10.20
N PRO A 282 -23.43 -2.16 -10.41
CA PRO A 282 -22.84 -3.16 -9.53
C PRO A 282 -21.31 -3.12 -9.60
N ASN A 283 -20.67 -3.48 -8.49
CA ASN A 283 -19.24 -3.69 -8.42
C ASN A 283 -18.82 -4.80 -9.38
N GLU A 284 -17.73 -4.58 -10.10
CA GLU A 284 -17.09 -5.64 -10.87
C GLU A 284 -16.18 -6.47 -9.96
N PRO A 285 -15.96 -7.75 -10.28
CA PRO A 285 -14.94 -8.52 -9.59
C PRO A 285 -13.58 -7.86 -9.80
N MET A 286 -12.74 -7.96 -8.77
CA MET A 286 -11.36 -7.53 -8.88
C MET A 286 -10.66 -8.39 -9.95
N PRO A 287 -9.93 -7.77 -10.91
CA PRO A 287 -9.21 -8.53 -11.90
C PRO A 287 -8.21 -9.45 -11.21
N GLU A 288 -8.17 -10.72 -11.63
CA GLU A 288 -7.15 -11.64 -11.18
C GLU A 288 -5.79 -11.09 -11.63
N PHE A 289 -4.81 -11.13 -10.73
CA PHE A 289 -3.47 -10.72 -11.08
C PHE A 289 -2.93 -11.74 -12.09
N GLU A 290 -2.92 -11.40 -13.38
CA GLU A 290 -2.18 -12.13 -14.41
C GLU A 290 -0.71 -11.98 -14.05
N GLY A 291 -0.18 -12.94 -13.29
CA GLY A 291 1.25 -13.07 -13.10
C GLY A 291 1.84 -13.29 -14.49
N GLY A 292 2.57 -12.28 -15.00
CA GLY A 292 3.11 -12.31 -16.35
C GLY A 292 3.85 -13.61 -16.61
N GLU A 293 3.30 -14.43 -17.50
CA GLU A 293 4.01 -15.59 -18.03
C GLU A 293 5.28 -15.11 -18.75
N GLY A 294 6.41 -15.68 -18.32
CA GLY A 294 7.74 -15.29 -18.75
C GLY A 294 7.93 -15.43 -20.26
N LYS A 295 8.28 -14.32 -20.90
CA LYS A 295 9.10 -14.39 -22.10
C LYS A 295 10.55 -14.56 -21.65
N ASN A 296 11.02 -15.80 -21.72
CA ASN A 296 12.43 -16.16 -21.62
C ASN A 296 13.25 -15.26 -22.54
N ASN A 297 14.12 -14.44 -21.97
CA ASN A 297 15.32 -13.99 -22.65
C ASN A 297 16.45 -13.95 -21.62
N GLU A 298 17.39 -14.86 -21.82
CA GLU A 298 18.68 -14.90 -21.16
C GLU A 298 19.38 -13.56 -21.36
N HIS A 299 19.64 -12.82 -20.28
CA HIS A 299 20.85 -12.02 -20.10
C HIS A 299 20.99 -11.70 -18.60
N GLY A 300 22.11 -12.15 -18.03
CA GLY A 300 22.40 -12.06 -16.60
C GLY A 300 22.61 -10.62 -16.13
N GLY A 301 22.03 -10.32 -14.98
CA GLY A 301 22.30 -9.15 -14.16
C GLY A 301 21.74 -9.40 -12.77
N ALA A 302 22.63 -9.68 -11.81
CA ALA A 302 22.28 -9.96 -10.43
C ALA A 302 21.72 -8.68 -9.76
N GLY A 303 20.39 -8.61 -9.63
CA GLY A 303 19.72 -7.69 -8.72
C GLY A 303 19.51 -8.38 -7.37
N ALA A 304 19.93 -7.74 -6.29
CA ALA A 304 19.79 -8.25 -4.93
C ALA A 304 18.31 -8.43 -4.54
N PRO A 305 17.94 -9.53 -3.87
CA PRO A 305 16.58 -9.75 -3.40
C PRO A 305 16.20 -8.79 -2.27
N GLY A 306 14.93 -8.39 -2.23
CA GLY A 306 14.33 -7.66 -1.10
C GLY A 306 14.31 -8.50 0.19
N PRO A 307 14.02 -7.87 1.34
CA PRO A 307 14.03 -8.55 2.63
C PRO A 307 13.03 -9.72 2.69
N PRO A 308 13.36 -10.82 3.40
CA PRO A 308 12.42 -11.90 3.68
C PRO A 308 11.32 -11.43 4.64
N ALA A 309 10.08 -11.86 4.39
CA ALA A 309 8.95 -11.57 5.25
C ALA A 309 9.15 -12.14 6.68
N PRO A 310 8.73 -11.43 7.74
CA PRO A 310 8.80 -11.93 9.11
C PRO A 310 7.92 -13.18 9.27
N HIS A 311 8.49 -14.21 9.90
CA HIS A 311 7.79 -15.43 10.25
C HIS A 311 6.88 -15.16 11.46
N HIS A 312 5.57 -15.24 11.28
CA HIS A 312 4.64 -15.37 12.40
C HIS A 312 4.65 -16.83 12.88
N GLU A 313 5.15 -17.08 14.10
CA GLU A 313 4.88 -18.29 14.89
C GLU A 313 3.58 -18.15 15.68
#